data_AF-A0A9E3GY64-F1
#
_entry.id   AF-A0A9E3GY64-F1
#
_cell.length_a   1.000
_cell.length_b   1.000
_cell.length_c   1.000
_cell.angle_alpha   90.00
_cell.angle_beta   90.00
_cell.angle_gamma   90.00
#
_symmetry.space_group_name_H-M   'P 1'
#
loop_
_entity.id
_entity.type
_entity.pdbx_description
1 polymer ?
#
loop_
_entity_poly.entity_id
_entity_poly.type
_entity_poly.pdbx_seq_one_letter_code
_entity_poly.pdbx_strand_id
1 'polypeptide(L)'
;MPSLALDRPLALDALAALVPDGALLALPPDNSLTPSAFARALVRAGVRNLRILGVPVSGYATDLLIGAGCVAGVQSSGVSLGEAGFAPRFTAALKAGRISMTDATCPAI
;
A
#
# COMPACT_ATOMS: atom_id res chain seq x y z
N MET A 1 6.22 23.16 -7.30
CA MET A 1 6.77 21.84 -6.91
C MET A 1 8.26 21.92 -7.17
N PRO A 2 9.12 22.05 -6.15
CA PRO A 2 10.56 22.08 -6.38
C PRO A 2 10.94 20.76 -7.07
N SER A 3 11.73 20.82 -8.13
CA SER A 3 12.19 19.63 -8.84
C SER A 3 12.89 18.73 -7.81
N LEU A 4 12.25 17.63 -7.41
CA LEU A 4 12.99 16.56 -6.78
C LEU A 4 14.08 16.19 -7.78
N ALA A 5 15.33 16.36 -7.37
CA ALA A 5 16.46 15.83 -8.11
C ALA A 5 16.35 14.30 -8.08
N LEU A 6 15.55 13.74 -8.99
CA LEU A 6 15.33 12.31 -9.18
C LEU A 6 16.56 11.60 -9.75
N ASP A 7 17.65 12.34 -9.98
CA ASP A 7 18.91 11.84 -10.57
C ASP A 7 19.84 11.20 -9.52
N ARG A 8 19.46 11.17 -8.23
CA ARG A 8 20.26 10.53 -7.17
C ARG A 8 19.46 9.55 -6.32
N PRO A 9 20.05 8.40 -5.93
CA PRO A 9 19.42 7.46 -5.01
C PRO A 9 19.10 8.14 -3.68
N LEU A 10 17.90 7.89 -3.17
CA LEU A 10 17.46 8.35 -1.87
C LEU A 10 17.44 7.17 -0.88
N ALA A 11 17.83 7.42 0.38
CA ALA A 11 17.62 6.44 1.44
C ALA A 11 16.12 6.20 1.65
N LEU A 12 15.74 4.95 1.99
CA LEU A 12 14.33 4.58 2.13
C LEU A 12 13.57 5.42 3.17
N ASP A 13 14.19 5.74 4.30
CA ASP A 13 13.54 6.55 5.33
C ASP A 13 13.34 8.00 4.85
N ALA A 14 14.28 8.53 4.08
CA ALA A 14 14.14 9.84 3.45
C ALA A 14 13.03 9.83 2.37
N LEU A 15 12.88 8.74 1.62
CA LEU A 15 11.78 8.58 0.67
C LEU A 15 10.43 8.46 1.39
N ALA A 16 10.38 7.74 2.52
CA ALA A 16 9.16 7.57 3.29
C ALA A 16 8.69 8.90 3.91
N ALA A 17 9.62 9.76 4.32
CA ALA A 17 9.31 11.10 4.83
C ALA A 17 8.67 12.03 3.78
N LEU A 18 8.75 11.69 2.48
CA LEU A 18 8.08 12.43 1.42
C LEU A 18 6.61 12.04 1.23
N VAL A 19 6.16 10.96 1.88
CA VAL A 19 4.78 10.49 1.78
C VAL A 19 3.98 11.07 2.94
N PRO A 20 3.08 12.05 2.70
CA PRO A 20 2.25 12.60 3.76
C PRO A 20 1.16 11.60 4.18
N ASP A 21 0.63 11.80 5.40
CA ASP A 21 -0.60 11.14 5.82
C ASP A 21 -1.74 11.43 4.82
N GLY A 22 -2.62 10.45 4.60
CA GLY A 22 -3.74 10.61 3.65
C GLY A 22 -3.37 10.48 2.17
N ALA A 23 -2.09 10.29 1.85
CA ALA A 23 -1.62 10.12 0.47
C ALA A 23 -2.33 8.96 -0.24
N LEU A 24 -2.61 9.16 -1.53
CA LEU A 24 -2.99 8.08 -2.44
C LEU A 24 -1.72 7.46 -3.00
N LEU A 25 -1.43 6.22 -2.63
CA LEU A 25 -0.21 5.51 -2.99
C LEU A 25 -0.54 4.32 -3.88
N ALA A 26 0.01 4.31 -5.09
CA ALA A 26 -0.06 3.17 -6.00
C ALA A 26 0.97 2.12 -5.60
N LEU A 27 0.54 0.87 -5.48
CA LEU A 27 1.41 -0.27 -5.19
C LEU A 27 1.27 -1.35 -6.28
N PRO A 28 2.39 -1.92 -6.74
CA PRO A 28 2.36 -3.00 -7.71
C PRO A 28 1.86 -4.30 -7.04
N PRO A 29 1.39 -5.27 -7.84
CA PRO A 29 1.03 -6.60 -7.38
C PRO A 29 2.27 -7.39 -6.95
N ASP A 30 2.06 -8.49 -6.22
CA ASP A 30 3.17 -9.24 -5.64
C ASP A 30 4.11 -9.88 -6.65
N ASN A 31 3.60 -10.20 -7.85
CA ASN A 31 4.41 -10.70 -8.96
C ASN A 31 5.23 -9.61 -9.68
N SER A 32 5.19 -8.36 -9.22
CA SER A 32 5.85 -7.20 -9.83
C SER A 32 6.74 -6.47 -8.82
N LEU A 33 7.64 -7.21 -8.17
CA LEU A 33 8.65 -6.69 -7.23
C LEU A 33 8.02 -5.90 -6.06
N THR A 34 7.34 -6.60 -5.16
CA THR A 34 6.69 -6.00 -3.98
C THR A 34 7.65 -5.08 -3.20
N PRO A 35 7.32 -3.79 -3.00
CA PRO A 35 8.19 -2.81 -2.33
C PRO A 35 8.16 -2.96 -0.80
N SER A 36 8.41 -4.17 -0.29
CA SER A 36 8.31 -4.53 1.13
C SER A 36 9.23 -3.70 2.03
N ALA A 37 10.42 -3.34 1.55
CA ALA A 37 11.35 -2.51 2.30
C ALA A 37 10.81 -1.08 2.48
N PHE A 38 10.17 -0.53 1.45
CA PHE A 38 9.55 0.79 1.50
C PHE A 38 8.28 0.77 2.35
N ALA A 39 7.44 -0.27 2.24
CA ALA A 39 6.29 -0.44 3.11
C ALA A 39 6.69 -0.44 4.60
N ARG A 40 7.76 -1.16 4.97
CA ARG A 40 8.31 -1.11 6.33
C ARG A 40 8.87 0.27 6.71
N ALA A 41 9.44 1.01 5.76
CA ALA A 41 9.91 2.38 6.00
C ALA A 41 8.73 3.33 6.31
N LEU A 42 7.62 3.22 5.58
CA LEU A 42 6.39 3.97 5.87
C LEU A 42 5.83 3.64 7.27
N VAL A 43 5.87 2.36 7.66
CA VAL A 43 5.48 1.94 9.02
C VAL A 43 6.36 2.61 10.09
N ARG A 44 7.69 2.55 9.92
CA ARG A 44 8.64 3.20 10.86
C ARG A 44 8.48 4.71 10.91
N ALA A 45 8.24 5.34 9.76
CA ALA A 45 8.00 6.77 9.65
C ALA A 45 6.66 7.20 10.28
N GLY A 46 5.80 6.25 10.66
CA GLY A 46 4.56 6.57 11.35
C GLY A 46 3.46 7.09 10.43
N VAL A 47 3.55 6.87 9.11
CA VAL A 47 2.55 7.34 8.15
C VAL A 47 1.19 6.70 8.42
N ARG A 48 0.11 7.48 8.31
CA ARG A 48 -1.27 7.08 8.60
C ARG A 48 -2.24 7.50 7.51
N ASN A 49 -3.43 6.91 7.59
CA ASN A 49 -4.57 7.23 6.73
C ASN A 49 -4.30 7.08 5.23
N LEU A 50 -3.34 6.25 4.84
CA LEU A 50 -3.01 6.00 3.44
C LEU A 50 -4.21 5.45 2.69
N ARG A 51 -4.37 5.91 1.45
CA ARG A 51 -5.29 5.33 0.47
C ARG A 51 -4.44 4.54 -0.51
N ILE A 52 -4.68 3.24 -0.62
CA ILE A 52 -3.90 2.36 -1.50
C ILE A 52 -4.63 2.16 -2.81
N LEU A 53 -3.93 2.33 -3.92
CA LEU A 53 -4.36 1.95 -5.26
C LEU A 53 -3.57 0.70 -5.68
N GLY A 54 -4.22 -0.46 -5.75
CA GLY A 54 -3.64 -1.68 -6.33
C GLY A 54 -3.71 -1.61 -7.85
N VAL A 55 -2.62 -1.95 -8.56
CA VAL A 55 -2.53 -1.79 -10.02
C VAL A 55 -2.13 -3.12 -10.68
N PRO A 56 -3.07 -4.00 -11.06
CA PRO A 56 -4.53 -3.93 -10.87
C PRO A 56 -5.01 -4.61 -9.57
N VAL A 57 -4.15 -5.45 -8.98
CA VAL A 57 -4.40 -6.17 -7.73
C VAL A 57 -3.43 -5.69 -6.65
N SER A 58 -3.77 -5.96 -5.40
CA SER A 58 -2.94 -5.64 -4.25
C SER A 58 -2.52 -6.92 -3.51
N GLY A 59 -1.49 -6.82 -2.67
CA GLY A 59 -0.96 -7.98 -1.99
C GLY A 59 -0.19 -7.68 -0.72
N TYR A 60 0.96 -8.35 -0.54
CA TYR A 60 1.68 -8.39 0.72
C TYR A 60 2.04 -7.02 1.30
N ALA A 61 2.55 -6.09 0.48
CA ALA A 61 2.88 -4.74 0.97
C ALA A 61 1.66 -4.02 1.55
N THR A 62 0.50 -4.16 0.90
CA THR A 62 -0.77 -3.60 1.36
C THR A 62 -1.25 -4.26 2.64
N ASP A 63 -1.21 -5.60 2.72
CA ASP A 63 -1.61 -6.34 3.92
C ASP A 63 -0.72 -5.97 5.13
N LEU A 64 0.59 -5.79 4.91
CA LEU A 64 1.54 -5.32 5.92
C LEU A 64 1.18 -3.92 6.42
N LEU A 65 0.91 -2.98 5.52
CA LEU A 65 0.53 -1.60 5.89
C LEU A 65 -0.82 -1.55 6.63
N ILE A 66 -1.79 -2.38 6.23
CA ILE A 66 -3.07 -2.53 6.94
C ILE A 66 -2.84 -3.09 8.35
N GLY A 67 -2.00 -4.12 8.48
CA GLY A 67 -1.64 -4.72 9.76
C GLY A 67 -0.98 -3.72 10.72
N ALA A 68 -0.22 -2.77 10.18
CA ALA A 68 0.41 -1.68 10.93
C ALA A 68 -0.53 -0.50 11.25
N GLY A 69 -1.78 -0.51 10.77
CA GLY A 69 -2.73 0.58 10.96
C GLY A 69 -2.42 1.83 10.12
N CYS A 70 -1.67 1.68 9.03
CA CYS A 70 -1.28 2.79 8.17
C CYS A 70 -2.35 3.17 7.13
N VAL A 71 -3.31 2.28 6.86
CA VAL A 71 -4.24 2.37 5.72
C VAL A 71 -5.64 2.74 6.18
N ALA A 72 -6.27 3.70 5.50
CA ALA A 72 -7.68 4.06 5.67
C ALA A 72 -8.59 3.48 4.59
N GLY A 73 -8.07 3.24 3.38
CA GLY A 73 -8.86 2.69 2.29
C GLY A 73 -8.04 2.02 1.20
N VAL A 74 -8.67 1.11 0.47
CA VAL A 74 -8.08 0.36 -0.64
C VAL A 74 -8.97 0.48 -1.87
N GLN A 75 -8.38 0.74 -3.02
CA GLN A 75 -8.99 0.62 -4.33
C GLN A 75 -8.21 -0.43 -5.12
N SER A 76 -8.86 -1.53 -5.48
CA SER A 76 -8.23 -2.68 -6.15
C SER A 76 -9.30 -3.64 -6.66
N SER A 77 -8.95 -4.53 -7.58
CA SER A 77 -9.79 -5.67 -7.96
C SER A 77 -9.76 -6.84 -6.98
N GLY A 78 -8.78 -6.83 -6.07
CA GLY A 78 -8.66 -7.80 -5.01
C GLY A 78 -7.39 -7.59 -4.18
N VAL A 79 -7.35 -8.24 -3.01
CA VAL A 79 -6.16 -8.30 -2.17
C VAL A 79 -5.94 -9.74 -1.76
N SER A 80 -4.83 -10.34 -2.21
CA SER A 80 -4.42 -11.72 -1.89
C SER A 80 -2.92 -11.80 -1.72
N LEU A 81 -2.41 -12.91 -1.18
CA LEU A 81 -0.98 -13.17 -1.06
C LEU A 81 -0.53 -14.24 -2.08
N GLY A 82 -1.21 -14.26 -3.24
CA GLY A 82 -1.00 -15.30 -4.25
C GLY A 82 -1.23 -16.70 -3.69
N GLU A 83 -0.24 -17.56 -3.87
CA GLU A 83 -0.23 -18.97 -3.43
C GLU A 83 -0.20 -19.12 -1.91
N ALA A 84 0.19 -18.07 -1.18
CA ALA A 84 0.11 -18.06 0.28
C ALA A 84 -1.33 -17.86 0.81
N GLY A 85 -2.29 -17.60 -0.09
CA GLY A 85 -3.72 -17.57 0.20
C GLY A 85 -4.27 -16.15 0.42
N PHE A 86 -5.25 -16.04 1.31
CA PHE A 86 -5.93 -14.76 1.59
C PHE A 86 -5.01 -13.76 2.29
N ALA A 87 -5.23 -12.47 2.06
CA ALA A 87 -4.61 -11.39 2.81
C ALA A 87 -5.29 -11.24 4.18
N PRO A 88 -4.68 -11.72 5.29
CA PRO A 88 -5.37 -11.86 6.57
C PRO A 88 -5.64 -10.52 7.24
N ARG A 89 -4.74 -9.53 7.11
CA ARG A 89 -4.92 -8.21 7.74
C ARG A 89 -5.95 -7.39 6.98
N PHE A 90 -5.97 -7.45 5.66
CA PHE A 90 -7.03 -6.90 4.82
C PHE A 90 -8.38 -7.50 5.20
N THR A 91 -8.48 -8.83 5.20
CA THR A 91 -9.74 -9.53 5.52
C THR A 91 -10.26 -9.14 6.90
N ALA A 92 -9.39 -9.12 7.91
CA ALA A 92 -9.75 -8.74 9.26
C ALA A 92 -10.13 -7.25 9.39
N ALA A 93 -9.46 -6.36 8.65
CA ALA A 93 -9.75 -4.92 8.68
C ALA A 93 -11.06 -4.57 7.99
N LEU A 94 -11.31 -5.19 6.83
CA LEU A 94 -12.54 -4.99 6.08
C LEU A 94 -13.75 -5.49 6.88
N LYS A 95 -13.67 -6.72 7.45
CA LYS A 95 -14.73 -7.28 8.30
C LYS A 95 -15.01 -6.44 9.55
N ALA A 96 -13.97 -5.82 10.10
CA ALA A 96 -14.09 -4.95 11.28
C ALA A 96 -14.51 -3.51 10.94
N GLY A 97 -14.73 -3.16 9.66
CA GLY A 97 -15.06 -1.80 9.24
C GLY A 97 -13.94 -0.78 9.47
N ARG A 98 -12.68 -1.24 9.62
CA ARG A 98 -11.52 -0.37 9.90
C ARG A 98 -10.94 0.29 8.64
N ILE A 99 -11.26 -0.23 7.46
CA ILE A 99 -10.84 0.31 6.17
C ILE A 99 -12.04 0.35 5.22
N SER A 100 -12.04 1.30 4.30
CA SER A 100 -12.96 1.31 3.16
C SER A 100 -12.38 0.53 1.98
N MET A 101 -13.26 -0.02 1.14
CA MET A 101 -12.89 -0.70 -0.11
C MET A 101 -13.67 -0.07 -1.25
N THR A 102 -12.95 0.35 -2.30
CA THR A 102 -13.52 0.68 -3.60
C THR A 102 -13.20 -0.46 -4.55
N ASP A 103 -14.21 -1.26 -4.87
CA ASP A 103 -14.06 -2.37 -5.79
C ASP A 103 -13.84 -1.87 -7.22
N ALA A 104 -12.89 -2.47 -7.92
CA ALA A 104 -12.55 -2.14 -9.29
C ALA A 104 -12.48 -3.43 -10.11
N THR A 105 -13.08 -3.49 -11.30
CA THR A 105 -13.04 -4.71 -12.11
C THR A 105 -11.70 -4.81 -12.82
N CYS A 106 -10.96 -5.93 -12.76
CA CYS A 106 -9.79 -6.10 -13.63
C CYS A 106 -10.23 -6.12 -15.12
N PRO A 107 -9.68 -5.29 -16.03
CA PRO A 107 -8.47 -4.45 -15.93
C PRO A 107 -8.74 -2.95 -15.67
N ALA A 108 -9.97 -2.58 -15.33
CA ALA A 108 -10.31 -1.23 -14.89
C ALA A 108 -9.62 -0.95 -13.55
N ILE A 109 -8.48 -0.25 -13.67
CA ILE A 109 -7.35 -0.05 -12.73
C ILE A 109 -6.34 -1.19 -12.83
#